data_AF-A0A950YHK2-F1
#
_entry.id   AF-A0A950YHK2-F1
#
_cell.length_a   1.000
_cell.length_b   1.000
_cell.length_c   1.000
_cell.angle_alpha   90.00
_cell.angle_beta   90.00
_cell.angle_gamma   90.00
#
_symmetry.space_group_name_H-M   'P 1'
#
loop_
_entity.id
_entity.type
_entity.pdbx_description
1 polymer ?
#
loop_
_entity_poly.entity_id
_entity_poly.type
_entity_poly.pdbx_seq_one_letter_code
_entity_poly.pdbx_strand_id
1 'polypeptide(L)'
;MRTLAKAELHVHLEGTAPPELVRRIAARNGLALPDRLLGVDGRFRYTDFLDFLRTYDLAASVIRTGEDYRDITYEYLRGCAAGGAVPSRWTWSSALATPDMRADV
;
A
#
# COMPACT_ATOMS: atom_id res chain seq x y z
N MET A 1 -18.63 4.53 -14.97
CA MET A 1 -17.67 4.14 -16.03
C MET A 1 -16.92 2.86 -15.65
N ARG A 2 -17.53 1.68 -15.82
CA ARG A 2 -16.95 0.36 -15.49
C ARG A 2 -16.73 -0.57 -16.70
N THR A 3 -17.19 -0.17 -17.87
CA THR A 3 -17.25 -1.01 -19.08
C THR A 3 -16.07 -0.82 -20.03
N LEU A 4 -15.23 0.19 -19.80
CA LEU A 4 -14.00 0.41 -20.58
C LEU A 4 -12.82 -0.26 -19.89
N ALA A 5 -12.04 -1.03 -20.65
CA ALA A 5 -10.76 -1.56 -20.19
C ALA A 5 -9.78 -0.40 -19.94
N LYS A 6 -9.10 -0.43 -18.80
CA LYS A 6 -8.18 0.63 -18.36
C LYS A 6 -6.82 0.02 -18.07
N ALA A 7 -5.77 0.71 -18.47
CA ALA A 7 -4.41 0.41 -18.04
C ALA A 7 -3.98 1.40 -16.96
N GLU A 8 -3.49 0.89 -15.83
CA GLU A 8 -2.81 1.71 -14.82
C GLU A 8 -1.31 1.69 -15.11
N LEU A 9 -0.78 2.85 -15.48
CA LEU A 9 0.60 3.05 -15.93
C LEU A 9 1.56 3.43 -14.80
N HIS A 10 1.02 4.06 -13.75
CA HIS A 10 1.78 4.53 -12.60
C HIS A 10 0.97 4.29 -11.34
N VAL A 11 1.49 3.43 -10.48
CA VAL A 11 0.98 3.22 -9.13
C VAL A 11 2.16 3.00 -8.18
N HIS A 12 2.04 3.57 -6.99
CA HIS A 12 2.89 3.25 -5.84
C HIS A 12 2.17 2.19 -5.03
N LEU A 13 2.70 0.96 -5.04
CA LEU A 13 1.97 -0.19 -4.52
C LEU A 13 1.64 -0.04 -3.03
N GLU A 14 2.56 0.49 -2.24
CA GLU A 14 2.37 0.75 -0.81
C GLU A 14 1.24 1.76 -0.55
N GLY A 15 1.03 2.69 -1.49
CA GLY A 15 -0.05 3.68 -1.45
C GLY A 15 -1.44 3.10 -1.78
N THR A 16 -1.50 1.85 -2.24
CA THR A 16 -2.77 1.15 -2.52
C THR A 16 -3.34 0.44 -1.29
N ALA A 17 -2.53 0.26 -0.24
CA ALA A 17 -2.92 -0.50 0.94
C ALA A 17 -4.00 0.26 1.74
N PRO A 18 -5.20 -0.34 1.94
CA PRO A 18 -6.23 0.31 2.74
C PRO A 18 -5.82 0.39 4.23
N PRO A 19 -6.34 1.36 4.99
CA PRO A 19 -6.01 1.53 6.42
C PRO A 19 -6.16 0.26 7.26
N GLU A 20 -7.17 -0.57 6.97
CA GLU A 20 -7.40 -1.83 7.66
C GLU A 20 -6.31 -2.86 7.39
N LEU A 21 -5.78 -2.90 6.15
CA LEU A 21 -4.66 -3.77 5.81
C LEU A 21 -3.37 -3.28 6.47
N VAL A 22 -3.12 -1.97 6.47
CA VAL A 22 -1.96 -1.37 7.17
C VAL A 22 -1.98 -1.69 8.67
N ARG A 23 -3.15 -1.61 9.32
CA ARG A 23 -3.32 -2.02 10.72
C ARG A 23 -3.01 -3.50 10.95
N ARG A 24 -3.46 -4.40 10.07
CA ARG A 24 -3.17 -5.84 10.18
C ARG A 24 -1.68 -6.13 10.01
N ILE A 25 -1.04 -5.51 9.02
CA ILE A 25 0.41 -5.65 8.77
C ILE A 25 1.21 -5.13 9.97
N ALA A 26 0.86 -3.95 10.50
CA ALA A 26 1.50 -3.40 11.68
C ALA A 26 1.40 -4.35 12.88
N ALA A 27 0.22 -4.91 13.13
CA ALA A 27 0.00 -5.88 14.20
C ALA A 27 0.81 -7.17 13.98
N ARG A 28 0.83 -7.72 12.75
CA ARG A 28 1.65 -8.89 12.39
C ARG A 28 3.13 -8.66 12.67
N ASN A 29 3.63 -7.48 12.33
CA ASN A 29 5.05 -7.13 12.47
C ASN A 29 5.40 -6.56 13.85
N GLY A 30 4.45 -6.50 14.79
CA GLY A 30 4.68 -5.95 16.14
C GLY A 30 5.02 -4.47 16.16
N LEU A 31 4.57 -3.70 15.16
CA LEU A 31 4.84 -2.28 15.01
C LEU A 31 3.62 -1.45 15.42
N ALA A 32 3.87 -0.33 16.12
CA ALA A 32 2.82 0.62 16.46
C ALA A 32 2.58 1.61 15.32
N LEU A 33 1.31 1.90 15.04
CA LEU A 33 0.92 2.99 14.14
C LEU A 33 0.68 4.27 14.94
N PRO A 34 1.20 5.42 14.52
CA PRO A 34 0.91 6.69 15.19
C PRO A 34 -0.58 7.02 15.14
N ASP A 35 -1.17 7.49 16.25
CA ASP A 35 -2.58 7.89 16.31
C ASP A 35 -2.94 8.95 15.26
N ARG A 36 -1.97 9.79 14.89
CA ARG A 36 -2.13 10.85 13.89
C ARG A 36 -2.38 10.33 12.47
N LEU A 37 -2.08 9.06 12.20
CA LEU A 37 -2.07 8.46 10.86
C LEU A 37 -3.49 8.38 10.28
N LEU A 38 -4.46 8.04 11.12
CA LEU A 38 -5.85 7.84 10.71
C LEU A 38 -6.76 8.88 11.39
N GLY A 39 -7.74 9.36 10.65
CA GLY A 39 -8.83 10.19 11.17
C GLY A 39 -9.82 9.38 12.00
N VAL A 40 -10.76 10.09 12.63
CA VAL A 40 -11.89 9.48 13.38
C VAL A 40 -12.78 8.60 12.50
N ASP A 41 -12.74 8.80 11.18
CA ASP A 41 -13.46 8.04 10.17
C ASP A 41 -12.69 6.82 9.66
N GLY A 42 -11.49 6.54 10.21
CA GLY A 42 -10.64 5.42 9.85
C GLY A 42 -9.81 5.63 8.57
N ARG A 43 -9.89 6.80 7.91
CA ARG A 43 -9.13 7.09 6.69
C ARG A 43 -7.78 7.73 6.99
N PHE A 44 -6.83 7.63 6.06
CA PHE A 44 -5.57 8.38 6.15
C PHE A 44 -5.84 9.88 6.23
N ARG A 45 -5.17 10.56 7.17
CA ARG A 45 -5.38 11.99 7.44
C ARG A 45 -4.12 12.77 7.09
N TYR A 46 -4.25 13.71 6.15
CA TYR A 46 -3.19 14.63 5.74
C TYR A 46 -3.77 15.98 5.29
N THR A 47 -3.01 17.07 5.40
CA THR A 47 -3.49 18.43 5.09
C THR A 47 -2.93 19.03 3.81
N ASP A 48 -1.75 18.59 3.38
CA ASP A 48 -1.09 19.05 2.16
C ASP A 48 -0.24 17.93 1.56
N PHE A 49 0.47 18.23 0.47
CA PHE A 49 1.28 17.24 -0.22
C PHE A 49 2.45 16.71 0.61
N LEU A 50 3.12 17.55 1.40
CA LEU A 50 4.24 17.11 2.23
C LEU A 50 3.74 16.26 3.41
N ASP A 51 2.56 16.58 3.93
CA ASP A 51 1.91 15.78 4.97
C ASP A 51 1.38 14.45 4.44
N PHE A 52 0.91 14.44 3.19
CA PHE A 52 0.61 13.21 2.47
C PHE A 52 1.84 12.31 2.38
N LEU A 53 3.00 12.84 1.95
CA LEU A 53 4.24 12.04 1.88
C LEU A 53 4.65 11.49 3.26
N ARG A 54 4.56 12.29 4.33
CA ARG A 54 4.82 11.80 5.69
C ARG A 54 3.84 10.72 6.13
N THR A 55 2.58 10.83 5.74
CA THR A 55 1.53 9.84 6.05
C THR A 55 1.76 8.55 5.28
N TYR A 56 2.11 8.66 4.00
CA TYR A 56 2.53 7.56 3.14
C TYR A 56 3.74 6.83 3.72
N ASP A 57 4.81 7.55 4.09
CA ASP A 57 6.02 6.95 4.65
C ASP A 57 5.73 6.20 5.95
N LEU A 58 4.88 6.75 6.83
CA LEU A 58 4.45 6.06 8.05
C LEU A 58 3.67 4.79 7.74
N ALA A 59 2.71 4.85 6.80
CA ALA A 59 1.92 3.69 6.41
C ALA A 59 2.80 2.61 5.74
N ALA A 60 3.76 3.02 4.91
CA ALA A 60 4.68 2.12 4.24
C ALA A 60 5.70 1.51 5.23
N SER A 61 6.06 2.22 6.30
CA SER A 61 7.08 1.78 7.27
C SER A 61 6.74 0.49 8.02
N VAL A 62 5.48 0.04 7.99
CA VAL A 62 5.08 -1.24 8.62
C VAL A 62 5.19 -2.43 7.68
N ILE A 63 5.40 -2.21 6.37
CA ILE A 63 5.57 -3.24 5.37
C ILE A 63 7.03 -3.71 5.42
N ARG A 64 7.28 -4.97 5.75
CA ARG A 64 8.62 -5.49 6.04
C ARG A 64 8.95 -6.79 5.34
N THR A 65 7.96 -7.64 5.11
CA THR A 65 8.17 -9.03 4.67
C THR A 65 7.59 -9.25 3.28
N GLY A 66 8.04 -10.32 2.61
CA GLY A 66 7.41 -10.78 1.38
C GLY A 66 5.92 -11.07 1.52
N GLU A 67 5.48 -11.50 2.71
CA GLU A 67 4.05 -11.72 2.99
C GLU A 67 3.26 -10.40 2.97
N ASP A 68 3.81 -9.32 3.53
CA ASP A 68 3.18 -7.99 3.49
C ASP A 68 2.96 -7.51 2.05
N TYR A 69 3.98 -7.67 1.21
CA TYR A 69 3.89 -7.29 -0.20
C TYR A 69 2.93 -8.19 -0.99
N ARG A 70 2.87 -9.49 -0.69
CA ARG A 70 1.88 -10.40 -1.27
C ARG A 70 0.46 -9.91 -0.97
N ASP A 71 0.19 -9.59 0.28
CA ASP A 71 -1.16 -9.19 0.73
C ASP A 71 -1.58 -7.84 0.10
N ILE A 72 -0.67 -6.87 0.01
CA ILE A 72 -0.94 -5.57 -0.64
C ILE A 72 -1.15 -5.74 -2.14
N THR A 73 -0.31 -6.54 -2.80
CA THR A 73 -0.45 -6.83 -4.24
C THR A 73 -1.81 -7.48 -4.52
N TYR A 74 -2.18 -8.48 -3.72
CA TYR A 74 -3.47 -9.14 -3.88
C TYR A 74 -4.65 -8.19 -3.72
N GLU A 75 -4.61 -7.33 -2.68
CA GLU A 75 -5.65 -6.33 -2.43
C GLU A 75 -5.81 -5.36 -3.60
N TYR A 76 -4.68 -4.86 -4.13
CA TYR A 76 -4.64 -3.97 -5.30
C TYR A 76 -5.23 -4.65 -6.55
N LEU A 77 -4.73 -5.84 -6.90
CA LEU A 77 -5.20 -6.59 -8.08
C LEU A 77 -6.70 -6.91 -8.00
N ARG A 78 -7.20 -7.25 -6.80
CA ARG A 78 -8.62 -7.47 -6.55
C ARG A 78 -9.44 -6.20 -6.82
N GLY A 79 -8.94 -5.04 -6.39
CA GLY A 79 -9.52 -3.74 -6.69
C GLY A 79 -9.56 -3.44 -8.19
N CYS A 80 -8.45 -3.66 -8.90
CA CYS A 80 -8.36 -3.47 -10.35
C CYS A 80 -9.38 -4.34 -11.10
N ALA A 81 -9.47 -5.62 -10.74
CA ALA A 81 -10.42 -6.56 -11.35
C ALA A 81 -11.87 -6.11 -11.17
N ALA A 82 -12.25 -5.65 -9.97
CA ALA A 82 -13.58 -5.10 -9.71
C ALA A 82 -13.86 -3.77 -10.45
N GLY A 83 -12.82 -3.04 -10.83
CA GLY A 83 -12.88 -1.76 -11.55
C GLY A 83 -12.79 -1.85 -13.07
N GLY A 84 -12.55 -3.05 -13.62
CA GLY A 84 -12.28 -3.28 -15.05
C GLY A 84 -10.89 -2.79 -15.49
N ALA A 85 -9.96 -2.62 -14.56
CA ALA A 85 -8.59 -2.22 -14.83
C ALA A 85 -7.66 -3.44 -14.91
N VAL A 86 -6.73 -3.39 -15.86
CA VAL A 86 -5.63 -4.36 -15.98
C VAL A 86 -4.34 -3.61 -15.63
N PRO A 87 -3.67 -3.95 -14.52
CA PRO A 87 -2.45 -3.27 -14.13
C PRO A 87 -1.31 -3.64 -15.08
N SER A 88 -0.60 -2.62 -15.55
CA SER A 88 0.46 -2.78 -16.57
C SER A 88 1.86 -2.51 -16.02
N ARG A 89 1.97 -1.65 -14.99
CA ARG A 89 3.22 -1.33 -14.30
C ARG A 89 2.91 -0.82 -12.89
N TRP A 90 3.63 -1.35 -11.92
CA TRP A 90 3.67 -0.85 -10.54
C TRP A 90 5.10 -0.62 -10.10
N THR A 91 5.28 0.27 -9.11
CA THR A 91 6.57 0.54 -8.48
C THR A 91 6.47 0.26 -6.98
N TRP A 92 7.57 -0.20 -6.39
CA TRP A 92 7.74 -0.39 -4.95
C TRP A 92 9.03 0.26 -4.48
N SER A 93 9.20 0.40 -3.17
CA SER A 93 10.43 0.91 -2.56
C SER A 93 11.34 -0.22 -2.11
N SER A 94 12.52 -0.34 -2.75
CA SER A 94 13.55 -1.31 -2.33
C SER A 94 14.17 -0.99 -0.97
N ALA A 95 13.95 0.22 -0.43
CA ALA A 95 14.42 0.61 0.90
C ALA A 95 13.73 -0.16 2.04
N LEU A 96 12.58 -0.79 1.76
CA LEU A 96 11.82 -1.60 2.71
C LEU A 96 12.04 -3.11 2.52
N ALA A 97 12.80 -3.53 1.50
CA ALA A 97 13.03 -4.93 1.19
C ALA A 97 14.00 -5.56 2.20
N THR A 98 13.56 -6.63 2.86
CA THR A 98 14.42 -7.49 3.68
C THR A 98 15.33 -8.35 2.78
N PRO A 99 16.45 -8.90 3.30
CA PRO A 99 17.41 -9.68 2.51
C PRO A 99 16.79 -10.87 1.75
N ASP A 100 15.78 -11.51 2.31
CA ASP A 100 15.01 -12.62 1.72
C ASP A 100 14.16 -12.18 0.50
N MET A 101 13.77 -10.92 0.43
CA MET A 101 12.96 -10.39 -0.69
C MET A 101 13.77 -10.10 -1.96
N ARG A 102 15.12 -10.13 -1.89
CA ARG A 102 15.99 -9.86 -3.06
C ARG A 102 16.25 -11.09 -3.92
N ALA A 103 15.82 -12.28 -3.50
CA ALA A 103 16.10 -13.54 -4.18
C ALA A 103 15.12 -13.87 -5.33
N ASP A 104 13.96 -13.22 -5.38
CA ASP A 104 12.86 -13.57 -6.30
C ASP A 104 12.56 -12.47 -7.35
N VAL A 105 13.58 -11.72 -7.78
CA VAL A 105 13.49 -10.79 -8.93
C VAL A 105 14.27 -11.32 -10.13
#